data_AF-X1FMS1-F1
#
_entry.id   AF-X1FMS1-F1
#
_cell.length_a   1.000
_cell.length_b   1.000
_cell.length_c   1.000
_cell.angle_alpha   90.00
_cell.angle_beta   90.00
_cell.angle_gamma   90.00
#
_symmetry.space_group_name_H-M   'P 1'
#
loop_
_entity.id
_entity.type
_entity.pdbx_description
1 polymer ?
#
loop_
_entity_poly.entity_id
_entity_poly.type
_entity_poly.pdbx_seq_one_letter_code
_entity_poly.pdbx_strand_id
1 'polypeptide(L)' 'MEEQNLDALAEEAADLIINAKRVVVFTGAGISTESGIPDFRSPGGIWSRFDPDDFT' A
#
# COMPACT_ATOMS: atom_id res chain seq x y z
N MET A 1 -3.93 16.48 11.76
CA MET A 1 -3.94 16.36 10.30
C MET A 1 -5.33 16.77 9.87
N GLU A 2 -5.44 17.73 8.95
CA GLU A 2 -6.74 18.02 8.32
C GLU A 2 -7.24 16.73 7.67
N GLU A 3 -8.50 16.40 7.93
CA GLU A 3 -9.18 15.27 7.33
C GLU A 3 -9.35 15.58 5.85
N GLN A 4 -8.38 15.15 5.04
CA GLN A 4 -8.45 15.34 3.60
C GLN A 4 -9.65 14.54 3.08
N ASN A 5 -10.49 15.17 2.26
CA ASN A 5 -11.62 14.50 1.64
C ASN A 5 -11.07 13.42 0.69
N LEU A 6 -11.28 12.15 1.04
CA LEU A 6 -10.82 10.99 0.26
C LEU A 6 -11.36 11.02 -1.18
N ASP A 7 -12.58 11.52 -1.38
CA ASP A 7 -13.18 11.62 -2.71
C ASP A 7 -12.41 12.61 -3.59
N ALA A 8 -12.02 13.76 -3.03
CA ALA A 8 -11.24 14.76 -3.76
C ALA A 8 -9.83 14.25 -4.13
N LEU A 9 -9.19 13.48 -3.24
CA LEU A 9 -7.88 12.87 -3.52
C LEU A 9 -7.98 11.76 -4.58
N ALA A 10 -9.07 10.98 -4.55
CA ALA A 10 -9.32 9.94 -5.54
C ALA A 10 -9.58 10.54 -6.94
N GLU A 11 -10.33 11.64 -7.01
CA GLU A 11 -10.53 12.41 -8.25
C GLU A 11 -9.21 12.93 -8.80
N GLU A 12 -8.36 13.55 -7.96
CA GLU A 12 -7.05 14.05 -8.37
C GLU A 12 -6.15 12.91 -8.90
N ALA A 13 -6.12 11.77 -8.21
CA ALA A 13 -5.36 10.60 -8.65
C ALA A 13 -5.87 10.06 -10.00
N ALA A 14 -7.19 10.02 -10.21
CA ALA A 14 -7.78 9.59 -11.46
C ALA A 14 -7.39 10.51 -12.63
N ASP A 15 -7.44 11.84 -12.42
CA ASP A 15 -7.03 12.83 -13.42
C ASP A 15 -5.56 12.68 -13.80
N LEU A 16 -4.67 12.46 -12.83
CA LEU A 16 -3.25 12.20 -13.09
C LEU A 16 -3.04 10.93 -13.93
N ILE A 17 -3.79 9.86 -13.66
CA ILE A 17 -3.72 8.60 -14.41
C ILE A 17 -4.23 8.78 -15.84
N ILE A 18 -5.37 9.44 -16.03
CA ILE A 18 -5.99 9.66 -17.35
C ILE A 18 -5.08 10.48 -18.27
N ASN A 19 -4.39 11.48 -17.72
CA ASN A 19 -3.53 12.37 -18.50
C ASN A 19 -2.10 11.84 -18.70
N ALA A 20 -1.71 10.77 -18.01
CA ALA A 20 -0.37 10.21 -18.12
C ALA A 20 -0.17 9.47 -19.45
N LYS A 21 0.97 9.72 -20.13
CA LYS A 21 1.36 8.95 -21.32
C LYS A 21 1.78 7.51 -20.98
N ARG A 22 2.30 7.31 -19.77
CA ARG A 22 2.79 6.02 -19.24
C ARG A 22 2.61 6.04 -17.73
N VAL A 23 2.07 4.96 -17.19
CA VAL A 23 1.85 4.78 -15.75
C VAL A 23 2.70 3.60 -15.27
N VAL A 24 3.38 3.79 -14.14
CA VAL A 24 4.12 2.74 -13.43
C VAL A 24 3.60 2.72 -12.01
N VAL A 25 3.27 1.54 -11.50
CA VAL A 25 2.75 1.36 -10.14
C VAL A 25 3.78 0.58 -9.32
N PHE A 26 4.14 1.11 -8.16
CA PHE A 26 4.94 0.41 -7.17
C PHE A 26 4.01 -0.14 -6.10
N THR A 27 4.00 -1.46 -5.92
CA THR A 27 3.19 -2.12 -4.90
C THR A 27 4.09 -2.82 -3.88
N GLY A 28 3.56 -2.99 -2.67
CA GLY A 28 4.17 -3.81 -1.63
C GLY A 28 3.20 -4.88 -1.15
N ALA A 29 3.61 -5.67 -0.14
CA ALA A 29 2.80 -6.77 0.40
C ALA A 29 1.41 -6.35 0.90
N GLY A 30 1.24 -5.08 1.29
CA GLY A 30 -0.04 -4.53 1.75
C GLY A 30 -1.20 -4.69 0.76
N ILE A 31 -0.95 -4.72 -0.55
CA ILE A 31 -2.04 -4.90 -1.53
C ILE A 31 -2.65 -6.31 -1.48
N SER A 32 -1.97 -7.28 -0.86
CA SER A 32 -2.39 -8.68 -0.79
C SER A 32 -3.08 -9.03 0.54
N THR A 33 -3.14 -8.11 1.51
CA THR A 33 -3.75 -8.37 2.84
C THR A 33 -5.23 -8.71 2.73
N GLU A 34 -5.96 -8.00 1.88
CA GLU A 34 -7.39 -8.24 1.61
C GLU A 34 -7.63 -9.60 0.92
N SER A 35 -6.60 -10.23 0.37
CA SER A 35 -6.65 -11.60 -0.17
C SER A 35 -6.24 -12.67 0.86
N GLY A 36 -6.03 -12.29 2.12
CA GLY A 36 -5.63 -13.18 3.20
C GLY A 36 -4.12 -13.47 3.28
N ILE A 37 -3.29 -12.81 2.47
CA ILE A 37 -1.83 -12.92 2.55
C ILE A 37 -1.33 -11.81 3.48
N PRO A 38 -0.80 -12.15 4.67
CA PRO A 38 -0.36 -11.13 5.62
C PRO A 38 0.80 -10.32 5.04
N ASP A 39 0.81 -9.02 5.34
CA ASP A 39 1.98 -8.21 5.08
C ASP A 39 3.06 -8.44 6.15
N PHE A 40 4.13 -7.71 5.97
CA PHE A 40 5.32 -7.81 6.79
C PHE A 40 5.24 -6.98 8.08
N ARG A 41 4.85 -5.71 7.98
CA ARG A 41 5.19 -4.67 8.99
C ARG A 41 3.98 -4.05 9.70
N SER A 42 2.77 -4.28 9.22
CA SER A 42 1.57 -3.78 9.89
C SER A 42 1.41 -4.44 11.27
N PRO A 43 0.58 -3.88 12.17
CA PRO A 43 0.27 -4.53 13.43
C PRO A 43 -0.23 -5.97 13.20
N GLY A 44 0.47 -6.96 13.77
CA GLY A 44 0.18 -8.38 13.58
C GLY A 44 0.72 -9.01 12.29
N GLY A 45 1.50 -8.26 11.48
CA GLY A 45 2.22 -8.76 10.31
C GLY A 45 3.33 -9.75 10.65
N ILE A 46 3.95 -10.34 9.63
CA ILE A 46 4.91 -11.46 9.80
C ILE A 46 6.06 -11.10 10.76
N TRP A 47 6.62 -9.89 10.66
CA TRP A 47 7.74 -9.47 11.51
C TRP A 47 7.35 -9.22 12.97
N SER A 48 6.05 -9.18 13.30
CA SER A 48 5.63 -9.12 14.70
C SER A 48 5.75 -10.48 15.40
N ARG A 49 6.04 -11.55 14.65
CA ARG A 49 6.14 -12.93 15.15
C ARG A 49 7.52 -13.56 14.91
N PHE A 50 8.26 -13.07 13.92
CA PHE A 50 9.55 -13.60 13.50
C PHE A 50 10.53 -12.45 13.29
N ASP A 51 11.79 -12.63 13.69
CA ASP A 51 12.84 -11.63 13.48
C ASP A 51 13.38 -11.73 12.04
N PRO A 52 13.50 -10.61 11.28
CA PRO A 52 14.20 -10.61 9.99
C PRO A 52 15.59 -11.20 10.01
N ASP A 53 16.31 -10.95 11.09
CA ASP A 53 17.72 -11.32 11.16
C ASP A 53 17.89 -12.84 11.34
N ASP A 54 16.80 -13.58 11.68
CA ASP A 54 16.81 -15.05 11.69
C ASP A 54 16.98 -15.67 10.29
N PHE A 55 16.78 -14.89 9.22
CA PHE A 55 16.79 -15.35 7.83
C PHE A 55 17.94 -14.78 6.97
N THR A 56 18.90 -14.11 7.58
CA THR A 56 20.06 -13.48 6.92
C THR A 56 21.38 -13.99 7.47
#